data_AF-A0A6L8RYP3-F1
#
_entry.id   AF-A0A6L8RYP3-F1
#
_cell.length_a   1.000
_cell.length_b   1.000
_cell.length_c   1.000
_cell.angle_alpha   90.00
_cell.angle_beta   90.00
_cell.angle_gamma   90.00
#
_symmetry.space_group_name_H-M   'P 1'
#
loop_
_entity.id
_entity.type
_entity.pdbx_description
1 polymer ?
#
loop_
_entity_poly.entity_id
_entity_poly.type
_entity_poly.pdbx_seq_one_letter_code
_entity_poly.pdbx_strand_id
1 'polypeptide(L)'
;MAHLFLIAGHGAGDSGAVGYGYTEAERVRALARRIVAYGGNNVTLGDTNRNWYADKGISSLNIPKSYQILELHMDSGVSTAKGGHVIIKEGYNPDQYDTALANFIGSFFPGRANKVVGRAHLANVNRAAAKGYSYRLLENGFITNQGDLNKFNSQIDELARGILKAFGISSAAPVASAKKTEPVDGEIKSGGVFQSKTDKFGTISYQAHMRSAGWGAWQSDGLMVGSTNQNRRIEALHIQPVGETDVVVHMKGIGNKEYKNITKDTLIGTTGQNRRLEAIRITGKESFYLYRVHQKSIGWSEWANNGEWAGTIGKGLQMEALQIKKSMFSVEPHVQSKGWLPPKAAEKVIGITGHALRLEAIRINPYGKTIKAKAHIQSKGWVDYGVITKDTIIGTVGEKKRIECLCFEGDFEYRVHIQSSGWTDWTKADGVATLGTVGQELRIEAIQFR
;
A
#
# COMPACT_ATOMS: atom_id res chain seq x y z
N MET A 1 -8.50 34.72 23.16
CA MET A 1 -8.59 33.54 22.28
C MET A 1 -7.18 33.03 22.08
N ALA A 2 -6.92 31.73 22.28
CA ALA A 2 -5.58 31.19 22.06
C ALA A 2 -5.27 31.09 20.56
N HIS A 3 -4.00 31.20 20.20
CA HIS A 3 -3.51 30.80 18.88
C HIS A 3 -2.85 29.43 19.00
N LEU A 4 -3.25 28.48 18.16
CA LEU A 4 -2.79 27.10 18.21
C LEU A 4 -1.68 26.87 17.18
N PHE A 5 -0.49 26.45 17.64
CA PHE A 5 0.54 25.89 16.78
C PHE A 5 0.41 24.37 16.76
N LEU A 6 0.03 23.81 15.62
CA LEU A 6 -0.33 22.41 15.48
C LEU A 6 0.82 21.61 14.89
N ILE A 7 1.25 20.56 15.58
CA ILE A 7 2.24 19.59 15.11
C ILE A 7 1.49 18.27 14.84
N ALA A 8 1.67 17.71 13.65
CA ALA A 8 1.25 16.33 13.36
C ALA A 8 2.44 15.41 13.69
N GLY A 9 2.24 14.45 14.60
CA GLY A 9 3.26 13.49 15.00
C GLY A 9 3.82 12.68 13.82
N HIS A 10 5.03 12.14 14.01
CA HIS A 10 5.76 11.33 13.03
C HIS A 10 6.08 12.07 11.71
N GLY A 11 6.26 11.35 10.61
CA GLY A 11 6.57 11.91 9.29
C GLY A 11 8.00 11.67 8.82
N ALA A 12 8.36 12.23 7.65
CA ALA A 12 9.67 12.05 7.01
C ALA A 12 10.17 10.59 6.95
N GLY A 13 9.29 9.65 6.59
CA GLY A 13 9.59 8.22 6.53
C GLY A 13 9.19 7.42 7.78
N ASP A 14 8.94 8.09 8.91
CA ASP A 14 8.35 7.48 10.10
C ASP A 14 6.81 7.48 9.98
N SER A 15 6.23 6.27 9.98
CA SER A 15 4.78 6.07 9.89
C SER A 15 4.05 6.26 11.22
N GLY A 16 4.79 6.24 12.34
CA GLY A 16 4.21 5.97 13.66
C GLY A 16 3.58 4.58 13.73
N ALA A 17 2.64 4.41 14.65
CA ALA A 17 1.90 3.17 14.79
C ALA A 17 1.06 2.84 13.54
N VAL A 18 0.79 1.55 13.33
CA VAL A 18 0.02 1.05 12.18
C VAL A 18 -1.13 0.17 12.67
N GLY A 19 -2.33 0.43 12.15
CA GLY A 19 -3.53 -0.32 12.52
C GLY A 19 -4.54 -0.35 11.37
N TYR A 20 -5.07 -1.54 11.06
CA TYR A 20 -6.14 -1.75 10.08
C TYR A 20 -5.90 -1.18 8.67
N GLY A 21 -4.63 -1.00 8.29
CA GLY A 21 -4.22 -0.42 7.00
C GLY A 21 -4.10 1.10 6.98
N TYR A 22 -4.09 1.73 8.16
CA TYR A 22 -3.79 3.14 8.34
C TYR A 22 -2.48 3.27 9.11
N THR A 23 -1.75 4.35 8.83
CA THR A 23 -0.59 4.77 9.62
C THR A 23 -0.99 5.97 10.46
N GLU A 24 -0.42 6.08 11.65
CA GLU A 24 -0.66 7.18 12.57
C GLU A 24 -0.34 8.52 11.92
N ALA A 25 0.85 8.65 11.31
CA ALA A 25 1.27 9.86 10.62
C ALA A 25 0.23 10.34 9.59
N GLU A 26 -0.38 9.42 8.85
CA GLU A 26 -1.39 9.73 7.84
C GLU A 26 -2.72 10.20 8.47
N ARG A 27 -3.14 9.58 9.57
CA ARG A 27 -4.37 9.92 10.31
C ARG A 27 -4.26 11.26 11.03
N VAL A 28 -3.19 11.50 11.78
CA VAL A 28 -3.02 12.76 12.53
C VAL A 28 -2.84 13.96 11.60
N ARG A 29 -2.23 13.78 10.42
CA ARG A 29 -2.22 14.81 9.35
C ARG A 29 -3.60 15.05 8.76
N ALA A 30 -4.45 14.03 8.65
CA ALA A 30 -5.84 14.22 8.23
C ALA A 30 -6.62 15.08 9.23
N LEU A 31 -6.48 14.80 10.53
CA LEU A 31 -7.08 15.60 11.58
C LEU A 31 -6.53 17.03 11.59
N ALA A 32 -5.21 17.19 11.44
CA ALA A 32 -4.57 18.50 11.39
C ALA A 32 -5.15 19.41 10.30
N ARG A 33 -5.40 18.87 9.10
CA ARG A 33 -6.05 19.63 8.02
C ARG A 33 -7.45 20.11 8.39
N ARG A 34 -8.23 19.31 9.13
CA ARG A 34 -9.58 19.70 9.57
C ARG A 34 -9.53 20.77 10.67
N ILE A 35 -8.59 20.65 11.61
CA ILE A 35 -8.37 21.69 12.64
C ILE A 35 -7.99 23.02 12.00
N VAL A 36 -7.08 23.02 11.02
CA VAL A 36 -6.72 24.24 10.26
C VAL A 36 -7.94 24.80 9.53
N ALA A 37 -8.70 23.95 8.82
CA ALA A 37 -9.86 24.38 8.05
C ALA A 37 -10.93 25.06 8.94
N TYR A 38 -11.14 24.57 10.17
CA TYR A 38 -12.14 25.13 11.07
C TYR A 38 -11.63 26.24 12.00
N GLY A 39 -10.35 26.23 12.33
CA GLY A 39 -9.72 27.23 13.19
C GLY A 39 -9.25 28.47 12.46
N GLY A 40 -9.08 28.39 11.14
CA GLY A 40 -8.70 29.51 10.27
C GLY A 40 -7.42 30.18 10.75
N ASN A 41 -7.44 31.52 10.83
CA ASN A 41 -6.27 32.31 11.19
C ASN A 41 -5.78 32.11 12.64
N ASN A 42 -6.56 31.44 13.51
CA ASN A 42 -6.14 31.13 14.88
C ASN A 42 -5.33 29.83 14.98
N VAL A 43 -5.07 29.16 13.86
CA VAL A 43 -4.29 27.91 13.80
C VAL A 43 -3.16 28.04 12.80
N THR A 44 -1.94 27.78 13.26
CA THR A 44 -0.76 27.61 12.42
C THR A 44 -0.37 26.14 12.40
N LEU A 45 -0.37 25.53 11.21
CA LEU A 45 0.11 24.16 11.04
C LEU A 45 1.63 24.17 10.84
N GLY A 46 2.35 23.44 11.68
CA GLY A 46 3.76 23.13 11.46
C GLY A 46 3.95 22.31 10.18
N ASP A 47 5.11 22.46 9.54
CA ASP A 47 5.45 21.71 8.32
C ASP A 47 5.21 20.21 8.52
N THR A 48 4.41 19.61 7.63
CA THR A 48 4.00 18.21 7.72
C THR A 48 4.93 17.27 6.96
N ASN A 49 5.90 17.81 6.20
CA ASN A 49 6.89 17.00 5.48
C ASN A 49 8.03 16.52 6.39
N ARG A 50 8.18 17.12 7.57
CA ARG A 50 9.23 16.80 8.53
C ARG A 50 8.75 15.91 9.68
N ASN A 51 9.71 15.40 10.45
CA ASN A 51 9.48 14.73 11.72
C ASN A 51 10.02 15.62 12.84
N TRP A 52 9.12 16.34 13.53
CA TRP A 52 9.44 17.35 14.55
C TRP A 52 10.20 16.78 15.75
N TYR A 53 10.05 15.49 16.02
CA TYR A 53 10.82 14.79 17.04
C TYR A 53 12.25 14.50 16.57
N ALA A 54 12.40 13.89 15.39
CA ALA A 54 13.69 13.43 14.87
C ALA A 54 14.63 14.60 14.55
N ASP A 55 14.10 15.66 13.96
CA ASP A 55 14.89 16.83 13.56
C ASP A 55 15.01 17.92 14.63
N LYS A 56 14.40 17.68 15.80
CA LYS A 56 14.40 18.62 16.93
C LYS A 56 13.76 19.98 16.59
N GLY A 57 12.77 20.02 15.70
CA GLY A 57 12.19 21.26 15.17
C GLY A 57 11.75 22.28 16.23
N ILE A 58 11.25 21.82 17.39
CA ILE A 58 10.89 22.71 18.53
C ILE A 58 12.11 23.49 19.04
N SER A 59 13.30 22.90 19.06
CA SER A 59 14.53 23.57 19.52
C SER A 59 14.84 24.82 18.68
N SER A 60 14.57 24.78 17.37
CA SER A 60 14.70 25.93 16.45
C SER A 60 13.45 26.81 16.35
N LEU A 61 12.31 26.39 16.90
CA LEU A 61 11.03 27.08 16.72
C LEU A 61 11.02 28.46 17.37
N ASN A 62 10.65 29.49 16.60
CA ASN A 62 10.51 30.87 17.06
C ASN A 62 9.08 31.37 16.77
N ILE A 63 8.21 31.29 17.78
CA ILE A 63 6.82 31.75 17.74
C ILE A 63 6.51 32.54 19.02
N PRO A 64 5.45 33.36 19.06
CA PRO A 64 5.07 34.06 20.29
C PRO A 64 4.84 33.09 21.45
N LYS A 65 5.32 33.42 22.66
CA LYS A 65 5.19 32.57 23.86
C LYS A 65 3.74 32.33 24.29
N SER A 66 2.83 33.20 23.87
CA SER A 66 1.39 33.08 24.09
C SER A 66 0.74 31.96 23.27
N TYR A 67 1.41 31.45 22.23
CA TYR A 67 0.87 30.36 21.40
C TYR A 67 0.83 29.07 22.19
N GLN A 68 -0.21 28.27 21.94
CA GLN A 68 -0.38 26.94 22.50
C GLN A 68 0.12 25.91 21.50
N ILE A 69 1.10 25.08 21.86
CA ILE A 69 1.58 24.00 20.99
C ILE A 69 0.78 22.74 21.28
N LEU A 70 0.11 22.20 20.27
CA LEU A 70 -0.58 20.91 20.32
C LEU A 70 0.09 19.95 19.34
N GLU A 71 0.59 18.83 19.83
CA GLU A 71 1.11 17.72 19.02
C GLU A 71 0.08 16.58 18.96
N LEU A 72 -0.32 16.16 17.77
CA LEU A 72 -1.32 15.13 17.55
C LEU A 72 -0.68 13.76 17.34
N HIS A 73 -1.11 12.77 18.11
CA HIS A 73 -0.74 11.35 18.02
C HIS A 73 -1.98 10.44 18.09
N MET A 74 -1.77 9.15 17.87
CA MET A 74 -2.70 8.07 18.19
C MET A 74 -1.95 6.96 18.94
N ASP A 75 -2.54 6.48 20.04
CA ASP A 75 -1.92 5.46 20.88
C ASP A 75 -1.96 4.08 20.19
N SER A 76 -1.16 3.14 20.69
CA SER A 76 -1.06 1.79 20.18
C SER A 76 -0.88 0.78 21.30
N GLY A 77 -1.48 -0.39 21.14
CA GLY A 77 -1.42 -1.46 22.13
C GLY A 77 -2.24 -2.67 21.69
N VAL A 78 -2.54 -3.56 22.65
CA VAL A 78 -3.46 -4.69 22.43
C VAL A 78 -4.81 -4.19 21.91
N SER A 79 -5.50 -5.00 21.12
CA SER A 79 -6.72 -4.58 20.38
C SER A 79 -7.86 -4.10 21.28
N THR A 80 -7.88 -4.47 22.56
CA THR A 80 -8.87 -4.03 23.55
C THR A 80 -8.54 -2.70 24.21
N ALA A 81 -7.28 -2.24 24.13
CA ALA A 81 -6.88 -0.93 24.63
C ALA A 81 -7.53 0.17 23.79
N LYS A 82 -8.08 1.18 24.45
CA LYS A 82 -8.84 2.26 23.82
C LYS A 82 -8.84 3.53 24.66
N GLY A 83 -9.28 4.62 24.06
CA GLY A 83 -9.48 5.90 24.71
C GLY A 83 -8.36 6.90 24.44
N GLY A 84 -8.66 8.18 24.59
CA GLY A 84 -7.72 9.28 24.39
C GLY A 84 -7.25 9.92 25.70
N HIS A 85 -6.10 10.58 25.65
CA HIS A 85 -5.55 11.31 26.80
C HIS A 85 -4.60 12.42 26.36
N VAL A 86 -4.32 13.34 27.28
CA VAL A 86 -3.38 14.44 27.10
C VAL A 86 -2.09 14.13 27.84
N ILE A 87 -0.95 14.40 27.22
CA ILE A 87 0.37 14.29 27.81
C ILE A 87 0.98 15.69 27.97
N ILE A 88 1.49 15.96 29.18
CA ILE A 88 2.17 17.20 29.55
C ILE A 88 3.56 16.91 30.13
N LYS A 89 4.34 17.96 30.39
CA LYS A 89 5.63 17.85 31.09
C LYS A 89 5.41 17.34 32.52
N GLU A 90 6.11 16.27 32.89
CA GLU A 90 6.12 15.84 34.29
C GLU A 90 6.63 16.96 35.21
N GLY A 91 5.95 17.14 36.35
CA GLY A 91 6.19 18.22 37.30
C GLY A 91 5.40 19.50 37.00
N TYR A 92 4.71 19.59 35.86
CA TYR A 92 3.83 20.72 35.56
C TYR A 92 2.40 20.39 35.95
N ASN A 93 1.69 21.39 36.46
CA ASN A 93 0.24 21.28 36.67
C ASN A 93 -0.49 21.49 35.33
N PRO A 94 -1.54 20.69 35.03
CA PRO A 94 -2.36 20.93 33.85
C PRO A 94 -2.96 22.33 33.86
N ASP A 95 -2.89 23.02 32.73
CA ASP A 95 -3.55 24.32 32.58
C ASP A 95 -5.03 24.19 32.17
N GLN A 96 -5.69 25.32 31.92
CA GLN A 96 -7.08 25.33 31.48
C GLN A 96 -7.30 24.62 30.13
N TYR A 97 -6.33 24.67 29.22
CA TYR A 97 -6.40 24.06 27.91
C TYR A 97 -6.18 22.55 28.01
N ASP A 98 -5.20 22.11 28.80
CA ASP A 98 -4.96 20.70 29.06
C ASP A 98 -6.19 20.05 29.70
N THR A 99 -6.81 20.73 30.67
CA THR A 99 -8.03 20.27 31.36
C THR A 99 -9.23 20.20 30.40
N ALA A 100 -9.48 21.25 29.62
CA ALA A 100 -10.57 21.27 28.66
C ALA A 100 -10.39 20.20 27.57
N LEU A 101 -9.17 20.02 27.09
CA LEU A 101 -8.83 19.03 26.07
C LEU A 101 -8.97 17.60 26.60
N ALA A 102 -8.49 17.35 27.83
CA ALA A 102 -8.61 16.06 28.50
C ALA A 102 -10.07 15.66 28.77
N ASN A 103 -10.92 16.62 29.15
CA ASN A 103 -12.34 16.38 29.34
C ASN A 103 -13.05 16.05 28.02
N PHE A 104 -12.74 16.79 26.96
CA PHE A 104 -13.29 16.53 25.64
C PHE A 104 -12.83 15.17 25.11
N ILE A 105 -11.51 14.92 25.05
CA ILE A 105 -10.98 13.69 24.45
C ILE A 105 -11.35 12.45 25.26
N GLY A 106 -11.40 12.54 26.60
CA GLY A 106 -11.84 11.42 27.43
C GLY A 106 -13.33 11.11 27.30
N SER A 107 -14.15 12.07 26.86
CA SER A 107 -15.56 11.83 26.51
C SER A 107 -15.71 11.32 25.08
N PHE A 108 -14.91 11.85 24.15
CA PHE A 108 -14.94 11.47 22.75
C PHE A 108 -14.37 10.06 22.52
N PHE A 109 -13.27 9.73 23.19
CA PHE A 109 -12.64 8.41 23.23
C PHE A 109 -12.52 7.94 24.69
N PRO A 110 -13.56 7.30 25.26
CA PRO A 110 -13.52 6.80 26.63
C PRO A 110 -12.68 5.52 26.74
N GLY A 111 -11.98 5.34 27.87
CA GLY A 111 -11.23 4.11 28.15
C GLY A 111 -9.93 4.29 28.93
N ARG A 112 -9.44 5.52 29.06
CA ARG A 112 -8.24 5.84 29.86
C ARG A 112 -8.61 6.16 31.31
N ALA A 113 -7.91 5.54 32.27
CA ALA A 113 -8.05 5.85 33.69
C ALA A 113 -7.55 7.27 34.02
N ASN A 114 -6.41 7.65 33.45
CA ASN A 114 -5.83 8.99 33.60
C ASN A 114 -6.01 9.77 32.29
N LYS A 115 -6.69 10.92 32.38
CA LYS A 115 -6.97 11.78 31.23
C LYS A 115 -5.86 12.79 30.93
N VAL A 116 -5.06 13.14 31.92
CA VAL A 116 -3.81 13.92 31.78
C VAL A 116 -2.67 13.12 32.41
N VAL A 117 -1.55 13.00 31.69
CA VAL A 117 -0.39 12.22 32.14
C VAL A 117 0.88 13.06 31.99
N GLY A 118 1.63 13.22 33.07
CA GLY A 118 2.97 13.82 33.02
C GLY A 118 4.00 12.84 32.47
N ARG A 119 4.91 13.31 31.61
CA ARG A 119 6.05 12.50 31.13
C ARG A 119 7.36 13.27 31.24
N ALA A 120 8.39 12.65 31.84
CA ALA A 120 9.73 13.21 31.90
C ALA A 120 10.60 12.91 30.67
N HIS A 121 10.32 11.83 29.93
CA HIS A 121 11.23 11.31 28.91
C HIS A 121 10.88 11.70 27.46
N LEU A 122 9.75 12.39 27.24
CA LEU A 122 9.36 12.79 25.88
C LEU A 122 10.12 14.04 25.44
N ALA A 123 10.88 13.93 24.35
CA ALA A 123 11.81 14.98 23.96
C ALA A 123 11.12 16.28 23.56
N ASN A 124 10.01 16.25 22.79
CA ASN A 124 9.31 17.46 22.37
C ASN A 124 8.70 18.23 23.54
N VAL A 125 8.13 17.51 24.50
CA VAL A 125 7.66 18.07 25.77
C VAL A 125 8.79 18.80 26.49
N ASN A 126 9.95 18.17 26.64
CA ASN A 126 11.11 18.76 27.29
C ASN A 126 11.70 19.96 26.52
N ARG A 127 11.77 19.87 25.19
CA ARG A 127 12.25 20.95 24.32
C ARG A 127 11.34 22.18 24.40
N ALA A 128 10.03 21.97 24.42
CA ALA A 128 9.07 23.05 24.57
C ALA A 128 9.18 23.72 25.95
N ALA A 129 9.26 22.92 27.02
CA ALA A 129 9.46 23.41 28.38
C ALA A 129 10.76 24.23 28.51
N ALA A 130 11.88 23.75 27.97
CA ALA A 130 13.15 24.47 27.97
C ALA A 130 13.09 25.80 27.20
N LYS A 131 12.22 25.91 26.19
CA LYS A 131 11.97 27.15 25.46
C LYS A 131 10.87 28.01 26.07
N GLY A 132 10.25 27.61 27.18
CA GLY A 132 9.14 28.32 27.80
C GLY A 132 7.87 28.36 26.95
N TYR A 133 7.63 27.34 26.11
CA TYR A 133 6.38 27.19 25.38
C TYR A 133 5.39 26.34 26.17
N SER A 134 4.12 26.74 26.13
CA SER A 134 3.02 25.88 26.56
C SER A 134 2.82 24.77 25.52
N TYR A 135 3.06 23.51 25.91
CA TYR A 135 2.98 22.34 25.03
C TYR A 135 2.14 21.21 25.63
N ARG A 136 1.35 20.55 24.77
CA ARG A 136 0.74 19.24 25.06
C ARG A 136 0.77 18.32 23.85
N LEU A 137 0.84 17.03 24.13
CA LEU A 137 0.61 15.98 23.16
C LEU A 137 -0.77 15.37 23.41
N LEU A 138 -1.55 15.17 22.35
CA LEU A 138 -2.88 14.58 22.42
C LEU A 138 -2.91 13.24 21.70
N GLU A 139 -3.23 12.20 22.45
CA GLU A 139 -3.45 10.85 21.94
C GLU A 139 -4.93 10.69 21.58
N ASN A 140 -5.22 10.65 20.27
CA ASN A 140 -6.58 10.73 19.73
C ASN A 140 -7.26 9.34 19.62
N GLY A 141 -7.20 8.56 20.69
CA GLY A 141 -7.63 7.16 20.69
C GLY A 141 -6.54 6.21 20.18
N PHE A 142 -6.87 4.93 20.08
CA PHE A 142 -5.93 3.88 19.66
C PHE A 142 -6.07 3.53 18.19
N ILE A 143 -4.98 3.62 17.41
CA ILE A 143 -5.00 3.18 16.01
C ILE A 143 -5.19 1.66 15.88
N THR A 144 -4.78 0.91 16.89
CA THR A 144 -4.93 -0.56 16.96
C THR A 144 -6.28 -1.02 17.53
N ASN A 145 -7.17 -0.09 17.88
CA ASN A 145 -8.55 -0.39 18.26
C ASN A 145 -9.52 -0.01 17.13
N GLN A 146 -10.22 -1.00 16.58
CA GLN A 146 -11.13 -0.76 15.44
C GLN A 146 -12.24 0.26 15.78
N GLY A 147 -12.72 0.27 17.03
CA GLY A 147 -13.79 1.18 17.47
C GLY A 147 -13.32 2.63 17.50
N ASP A 148 -12.19 2.90 18.15
CA ASP A 148 -11.57 4.23 18.18
C ASP A 148 -11.22 4.70 16.77
N LEU A 149 -10.59 3.85 15.96
CA LEU A 149 -10.21 4.20 14.59
C LEU A 149 -11.44 4.50 13.71
N ASN A 150 -12.50 3.70 13.81
CA ASN A 150 -13.74 3.95 13.07
C ASN A 150 -14.38 5.27 13.48
N LYS A 151 -14.39 5.59 14.77
CA LYS A 151 -14.94 6.84 15.28
C LYS A 151 -14.07 8.02 14.88
N PHE A 152 -12.74 7.93 15.02
CA PHE A 152 -11.79 8.93 14.54
C PHE A 152 -12.04 9.26 13.07
N ASN A 153 -12.18 8.25 12.22
CA ASN A 153 -12.36 8.43 10.78
C ASN A 153 -13.73 9.00 10.41
N SER A 154 -14.80 8.50 11.03
CA SER A 154 -16.17 8.89 10.69
C SER A 154 -16.61 10.22 11.32
N GLN A 155 -15.99 10.63 12.43
CA GLN A 155 -16.31 11.84 13.19
C GLN A 155 -15.12 12.81 13.30
N ILE A 156 -14.20 12.79 12.34
CA ILE A 156 -12.97 13.62 12.35
C ILE A 156 -13.25 15.12 12.45
N ASP A 157 -14.40 15.57 11.94
CA ASP A 157 -14.82 16.97 12.00
C ASP A 157 -15.31 17.38 13.38
N GLU A 158 -16.05 16.49 14.06
CA GLU A 158 -16.48 16.70 15.44
C GLU A 158 -15.27 16.70 16.38
N LEU A 159 -14.33 15.78 16.14
CA LEU A 159 -13.04 15.74 16.83
C LEU A 159 -12.27 17.06 16.67
N ALA A 160 -12.12 17.56 15.44
CA ALA A 160 -11.44 18.82 15.16
C ALA A 160 -12.10 20.02 15.85
N ARG A 161 -13.43 20.13 15.81
CA ARG A 161 -14.18 21.22 16.45
C ARG A 161 -14.09 21.16 17.97
N GLY A 162 -14.15 19.97 18.57
CA GLY A 162 -14.01 19.81 20.01
C GLY A 162 -12.60 20.15 20.51
N ILE A 163 -11.57 19.82 19.73
CA ILE A 163 -10.19 20.28 19.98
C ILE A 163 -10.14 21.81 19.94
N LEU A 164 -10.63 22.46 18.88
CA LEU A 164 -10.64 23.94 18.78
C LEU A 164 -11.39 24.59 19.94
N LYS A 165 -12.52 24.02 20.35
CA LYS A 165 -13.32 24.49 21.48
C LYS A 165 -12.53 24.43 22.79
N ALA A 166 -11.68 23.41 22.99
CA ALA A 166 -10.83 23.31 24.17
C ALA A 166 -9.83 24.49 24.28
N PHE A 167 -9.48 25.12 23.16
CA PHE A 167 -8.62 26.32 23.11
C PHE A 167 -9.39 27.64 23.07
N GLY A 168 -10.72 27.61 23.21
CA GLY A 168 -11.59 28.78 23.08
C GLY A 168 -11.55 29.40 21.68
N ILE A 169 -11.14 28.63 20.66
CA ILE A 169 -11.15 29.06 19.26
C ILE A 169 -12.55 28.77 18.74
N SER A 170 -13.32 29.83 18.49
CA SER A 170 -14.60 29.73 17.81
C SER A 170 -14.35 29.09 16.45
N SER A 171 -14.77 27.83 16.27
CA SER A 171 -14.76 27.24 14.94
C SER A 171 -15.60 28.13 14.04
N ALA A 172 -15.13 28.42 12.83
CA ALA A 172 -15.98 29.09 11.84
C ALA A 172 -17.37 28.42 11.89
N ALA A 173 -18.42 29.25 12.04
CA ALA A 173 -19.80 28.78 12.01
C ALA A 173 -19.93 27.80 10.84
N PRO A 174 -20.77 26.74 10.93
CA PRO A 174 -21.07 25.98 9.73
C PRO A 174 -21.54 27.01 8.72
N VAL A 175 -20.68 27.34 7.75
CA VAL A 175 -21.13 27.99 6.54
C VAL A 175 -22.22 27.02 6.11
N ALA A 176 -23.45 27.52 5.94
CA ALA A 176 -24.39 26.81 5.12
C ALA A 176 -23.73 26.73 3.75
N SER A 177 -22.82 25.78 3.59
CA SER A 177 -22.50 25.21 2.31
C SER A 177 -23.88 24.81 1.84
N ALA A 178 -24.39 25.49 0.81
CA ALA A 178 -25.17 24.79 -0.21
C ALA A 178 -24.53 23.42 -0.29
N LYS A 179 -25.23 22.35 0.14
CA LYS A 179 -24.67 21.02 0.42
C LYS A 179 -23.76 20.59 -0.75
N LYS A 180 -22.51 21.02 -0.73
CA LYS A 180 -21.41 20.38 -1.39
C LYS A 180 -21.01 19.39 -0.32
N THR A 181 -21.84 18.36 -0.19
CA THR A 181 -21.35 17.08 0.30
C THR A 181 -20.06 16.85 -0.46
N GLU A 182 -18.92 16.95 0.24
CA GLU A 182 -17.66 16.55 -0.38
C GLU A 182 -17.90 15.16 -0.98
N PRO A 183 -17.48 14.93 -2.23
CA PRO A 183 -17.66 13.63 -2.84
C PRO A 183 -17.14 12.57 -1.88
N VAL A 184 -17.84 11.46 -1.72
CA VAL A 184 -17.45 10.36 -0.80
C VAL A 184 -16.00 9.90 -1.00
N ASP A 185 -15.45 10.15 -2.19
CA ASP A 185 -14.08 9.77 -2.57
C ASP A 185 -13.06 10.93 -2.44
N GLY A 186 -13.46 12.06 -1.85
CA GLY A 186 -12.74 13.33 -1.77
C GLY A 186 -12.85 14.17 -3.04
N GLU A 187 -12.49 15.46 -2.95
CA GLU A 187 -12.44 16.37 -4.10
C GLU A 187 -11.34 16.00 -5.10
N ILE A 188 -11.52 16.34 -6.38
CA ILE A 188 -10.47 16.17 -7.40
C ILE A 188 -9.32 17.14 -7.08
N LYS A 189 -8.09 16.66 -7.16
CA LYS A 189 -6.89 17.44 -6.88
C LYS A 189 -6.17 17.81 -8.17
N SER A 190 -5.56 18.99 -8.19
CA SER A 190 -4.50 19.33 -9.14
C SER A 190 -3.19 18.64 -8.76
N GLY A 191 -2.27 18.49 -9.71
CA GLY A 191 -1.01 17.75 -9.54
C GLY A 191 -1.12 16.27 -9.92
N GLY A 192 -0.14 15.46 -9.52
CA GLY A 192 -0.09 14.04 -9.86
C GLY A 192 0.26 13.75 -11.32
N VAL A 193 0.04 12.51 -11.75
CA VAL A 193 0.34 12.04 -13.12
C VAL A 193 -0.95 11.55 -13.75
N PHE A 194 -1.25 12.01 -14.96
CA PHE A 194 -2.36 11.52 -15.77
C PHE A 194 -1.81 10.61 -16.87
N GLN A 195 -2.58 9.61 -17.30
CA GLN A 195 -2.21 8.75 -18.41
C GLN A 195 -1.89 9.52 -19.70
N SER A 196 -1.23 8.84 -20.65
CA SER A 196 -1.06 9.36 -22.01
C SER A 196 -2.42 9.69 -22.65
N LYS A 197 -2.43 10.73 -23.49
CA LYS A 197 -3.59 11.15 -24.29
C LYS A 197 -3.66 10.50 -25.67
N THR A 198 -2.62 9.77 -26.06
CA THR A 198 -2.55 9.05 -27.33
C THR A 198 -2.82 7.58 -27.09
N ASP A 199 -3.66 7.00 -27.94
CA ASP A 199 -3.93 5.57 -27.95
C ASP A 199 -2.67 4.78 -28.26
N LYS A 200 -2.46 3.73 -27.48
CA LYS A 200 -1.39 2.75 -27.65
C LYS A 200 -2.01 1.37 -27.49
N PHE A 201 -2.05 0.64 -28.60
CA PHE A 201 -2.47 -0.75 -28.64
C PHE A 201 -1.24 -1.64 -28.64
N GLY A 202 -1.37 -2.81 -28.02
CA GLY A 202 -0.32 -3.81 -27.90
C GLY A 202 -0.90 -5.19 -27.68
N THR A 203 -0.12 -6.07 -27.03
CA THR A 203 -0.50 -7.47 -26.79
C THR A 203 -1.75 -7.54 -25.92
N ILE A 204 -1.76 -6.83 -24.79
CA ILE A 204 -2.97 -6.54 -24.02
C ILE A 204 -3.19 -5.04 -24.02
N SER A 205 -4.40 -4.62 -24.39
CA SER A 205 -4.78 -3.20 -24.44
C SER A 205 -5.95 -2.94 -23.50
N TYR A 206 -5.98 -1.79 -22.84
CA TYR A 206 -7.01 -1.45 -21.87
C TYR A 206 -7.19 0.06 -21.76
N GLN A 207 -8.38 0.48 -21.35
CA GLN A 207 -8.71 1.87 -21.05
C GLN A 207 -9.56 1.96 -19.78
N ALA A 208 -9.52 3.11 -19.13
CA ALA A 208 -10.28 3.38 -17.92
C ALA A 208 -11.24 4.55 -18.10
N HIS A 209 -12.44 4.38 -17.57
CA HIS A 209 -13.39 5.47 -17.37
C HIS A 209 -13.14 6.09 -15.98
N MET A 210 -12.75 7.36 -15.96
CA MET A 210 -12.43 8.10 -14.74
C MET A 210 -13.50 9.15 -14.45
N ARG A 211 -13.79 9.36 -13.16
CA ARG A 211 -14.74 10.42 -12.77
C ARG A 211 -14.30 11.78 -13.32
N SER A 212 -15.27 12.55 -13.84
CA SER A 212 -15.08 13.90 -14.38
C SER A 212 -13.99 14.02 -15.46
N ALA A 213 -13.65 12.92 -16.12
CA ALA A 213 -12.74 12.87 -17.27
C ALA A 213 -13.28 11.94 -18.38
N GLY A 214 -14.14 10.97 -18.04
CA GLY A 214 -14.69 10.03 -19.01
C GLY A 214 -13.68 8.93 -19.35
N TRP A 215 -13.84 8.34 -20.53
CA TRP A 215 -12.88 7.38 -21.07
C TRP A 215 -11.57 8.08 -21.45
N GLY A 216 -10.46 7.57 -20.92
CA GLY A 216 -9.12 7.95 -21.38
C GLY A 216 -8.71 7.15 -22.62
N ALA A 217 -7.62 7.57 -23.26
CA ALA A 217 -6.99 6.84 -24.36
C ALA A 217 -6.60 5.40 -23.96
N TRP A 218 -6.67 4.48 -24.90
CA TRP A 218 -6.20 3.09 -24.78
C TRP A 218 -4.71 3.06 -24.49
N GLN A 219 -4.30 2.25 -23.54
CA GLN A 219 -2.91 1.96 -23.23
C GLN A 219 -2.69 0.46 -23.23
N SER A 220 -1.44 0.02 -23.28
CA SER A 220 -1.11 -1.40 -23.41
C SER A 220 0.12 -1.79 -22.61
N ASP A 221 0.29 -3.09 -22.39
CA ASP A 221 1.56 -3.73 -22.00
C ASP A 221 2.34 -3.01 -20.88
N GLY A 222 1.65 -2.76 -19.76
CA GLY A 222 2.23 -2.15 -18.56
C GLY A 222 2.18 -0.63 -18.54
N LEU A 223 1.71 0.03 -19.60
CA LEU A 223 1.46 1.47 -19.58
C LEU A 223 0.26 1.81 -18.68
N MET A 224 0.32 2.96 -18.02
CA MET A 224 -0.69 3.36 -17.04
C MET A 224 -1.97 3.86 -17.72
N VAL A 225 -3.12 3.29 -17.35
CA VAL A 225 -4.42 3.97 -17.49
C VAL A 225 -4.82 4.62 -16.17
N GLY A 226 -5.62 5.67 -16.21
CA GLY A 226 -6.06 6.41 -15.04
C GLY A 226 -5.17 7.60 -14.71
N SER A 227 -5.10 7.91 -13.41
CA SER A 227 -4.23 8.96 -12.86
C SER A 227 -3.78 8.61 -11.46
N THR A 228 -2.68 9.18 -10.99
CA THR A 228 -2.20 9.01 -9.62
C THR A 228 -2.32 10.31 -8.85
N ASN A 229 -2.79 10.26 -7.60
CA ASN A 229 -2.83 11.38 -6.65
C ASN A 229 -3.80 12.51 -7.00
N GLN A 230 -4.72 12.29 -7.95
CA GLN A 230 -5.71 13.27 -8.38
C GLN A 230 -7.10 13.04 -7.77
N ASN A 231 -7.28 11.98 -6.96
CA ASN A 231 -8.59 11.48 -6.53
C ASN A 231 -9.51 11.10 -7.71
N ARG A 232 -9.03 11.02 -8.96
CA ARG A 232 -9.87 10.60 -10.09
C ARG A 232 -10.00 9.09 -10.11
N ARG A 233 -10.99 8.60 -9.36
CA ARG A 233 -11.30 7.16 -9.30
C ARG A 233 -11.62 6.60 -10.68
N ILE A 234 -11.22 5.35 -10.88
CA ILE A 234 -11.69 4.50 -11.98
C ILE A 234 -13.08 3.96 -11.61
N GLU A 235 -14.02 4.04 -12.54
CA GLU A 235 -15.40 3.55 -12.39
C GLU A 235 -15.71 2.37 -13.32
N ALA A 236 -15.08 2.36 -14.49
CA ALA A 236 -15.17 1.27 -15.45
C ALA A 236 -13.88 1.06 -16.23
N LEU A 237 -13.77 -0.10 -16.86
CA LEU A 237 -12.66 -0.55 -17.68
C LEU A 237 -13.19 -1.20 -18.96
N HIS A 238 -12.44 -1.04 -20.04
CA HIS A 238 -12.46 -1.95 -21.18
C HIS A 238 -11.07 -2.59 -21.26
N ILE A 239 -11.02 -3.89 -21.53
CA ILE A 239 -9.79 -4.66 -21.67
C ILE A 239 -9.95 -5.51 -22.93
N GLN A 240 -9.00 -5.38 -23.85
CA GLN A 240 -8.79 -6.29 -24.97
C GLN A 240 -7.78 -7.35 -24.53
N PRO A 241 -8.24 -8.55 -24.10
CA PRO A 241 -7.35 -9.57 -23.58
C PRO A 241 -6.68 -10.39 -24.70
N VAL A 242 -5.73 -11.22 -24.29
CA VAL A 242 -5.20 -12.34 -25.09
C VAL A 242 -5.89 -13.63 -24.65
N GLY A 243 -6.67 -14.23 -25.55
CA GLY A 243 -7.41 -15.46 -25.29
C GLY A 243 -8.50 -15.30 -24.22
N GLU A 244 -9.08 -16.41 -23.80
CA GLU A 244 -10.14 -16.42 -22.79
C GLU A 244 -9.65 -15.83 -21.47
N THR A 245 -10.34 -14.80 -21.00
CA THR A 245 -9.99 -14.06 -19.79
C THR A 245 -11.23 -13.73 -18.97
N ASP A 246 -11.18 -14.04 -17.68
CA ASP A 246 -12.21 -13.68 -16.72
C ASP A 246 -11.71 -12.50 -15.86
N VAL A 247 -12.60 -11.58 -15.51
CA VAL A 247 -12.31 -10.45 -14.63
C VAL A 247 -13.33 -10.37 -13.51
N VAL A 248 -12.83 -10.19 -12.29
CA VAL A 248 -13.66 -9.85 -11.13
C VAL A 248 -13.23 -8.48 -10.61
N VAL A 249 -14.19 -7.60 -10.38
CA VAL A 249 -13.94 -6.29 -9.74
C VAL A 249 -14.75 -6.16 -8.46
N HIS A 250 -14.16 -5.52 -7.45
CA HIS A 250 -14.90 -5.07 -6.27
C HIS A 250 -15.33 -3.62 -6.46
N MET A 251 -16.63 -3.37 -6.36
CA MET A 251 -17.23 -2.05 -6.58
C MET A 251 -17.91 -1.54 -5.32
N LYS A 252 -17.72 -0.23 -5.06
CA LYS A 252 -18.42 0.44 -3.96
C LYS A 252 -19.94 0.24 -4.07
N GLY A 253 -20.54 -0.31 -3.01
CA GLY A 253 -21.98 -0.49 -2.88
C GLY A 253 -22.59 -1.62 -3.73
N ILE A 254 -21.77 -2.39 -4.45
CA ILE A 254 -22.21 -3.62 -5.15
C ILE A 254 -21.49 -4.83 -4.57
N GLY A 255 -20.20 -4.70 -4.24
CA GLY A 255 -19.35 -5.83 -3.90
C GLY A 255 -18.64 -6.41 -5.12
N ASN A 256 -18.33 -7.71 -5.08
CA ASN A 256 -17.65 -8.40 -6.15
C ASN A 256 -18.61 -8.66 -7.32
N LYS A 257 -18.18 -8.35 -8.54
CA LYS A 257 -18.88 -8.72 -9.78
C LYS A 257 -17.91 -9.42 -10.73
N GLU A 258 -18.35 -10.56 -11.24
CA GLU A 258 -17.60 -11.39 -12.18
C GLU A 258 -18.06 -11.14 -13.62
N TYR A 259 -17.09 -11.13 -14.52
CA TYR A 259 -17.22 -11.00 -15.96
C TYR A 259 -16.44 -12.15 -16.59
N LYS A 260 -17.12 -13.05 -17.28
CA LYS A 260 -16.50 -14.22 -17.89
C LYS A 260 -16.23 -14.00 -19.36
N ASN A 261 -15.11 -14.54 -19.85
CA ASN A 261 -14.69 -14.48 -21.25
C ASN A 261 -14.86 -13.08 -21.87
N ILE A 262 -14.22 -12.08 -21.24
CA ILE A 262 -14.37 -10.70 -21.64
C ILE A 262 -13.82 -10.45 -23.05
N THR A 263 -14.38 -9.44 -23.71
CA THR A 263 -13.88 -8.89 -24.98
C THR A 263 -13.53 -7.42 -24.80
N LYS A 264 -12.88 -6.81 -25.80
CA LYS A 264 -12.59 -5.37 -25.81
C LYS A 264 -13.83 -4.50 -25.56
N ASP A 265 -15.01 -4.99 -25.93
CA ASP A 265 -16.28 -4.27 -25.84
C ASP A 265 -17.03 -4.57 -24.52
N THR A 266 -16.50 -5.46 -23.67
CA THR A 266 -17.11 -5.76 -22.38
C THR A 266 -16.91 -4.61 -21.40
N LEU A 267 -18.02 -4.02 -20.93
CA LEU A 267 -18.00 -2.97 -19.92
C LEU A 267 -17.81 -3.56 -18.52
N ILE A 268 -16.60 -3.44 -17.97
CA ILE A 268 -16.26 -3.91 -16.62
C ILE A 268 -16.40 -2.74 -15.65
N GLY A 269 -17.27 -2.84 -14.65
CA GLY A 269 -17.63 -1.72 -13.78
C GLY A 269 -18.91 -1.00 -14.21
N THR A 270 -19.03 0.29 -13.91
CA THR A 270 -20.18 1.12 -14.30
C THR A 270 -19.75 2.53 -14.70
N THR A 271 -20.50 3.16 -15.60
CA THR A 271 -20.32 4.57 -15.98
C THR A 271 -21.48 5.39 -15.44
N GLY A 272 -21.22 6.64 -15.02
CA GLY A 272 -22.27 7.58 -14.58
C GLY A 272 -22.96 7.26 -13.25
N GLN A 273 -22.65 6.13 -12.61
CA GLN A 273 -23.31 5.70 -11.35
C GLN A 273 -22.54 6.10 -10.09
N ASN A 274 -21.42 6.84 -10.20
CA ASN A 274 -20.60 7.25 -9.05
C ASN A 274 -20.11 6.05 -8.20
N ARG A 275 -19.89 4.89 -8.84
CA ARG A 275 -19.39 3.66 -8.21
C ARG A 275 -17.95 3.42 -8.63
N ARG A 276 -17.03 3.56 -7.68
CA ARG A 276 -15.59 3.33 -7.89
C ARG A 276 -15.27 1.84 -7.91
N LEU A 277 -14.23 1.48 -8.63
CA LEU A 277 -13.53 0.20 -8.45
C LEU A 277 -12.57 0.32 -7.26
N GLU A 278 -12.48 -0.71 -6.43
CA GLU A 278 -11.56 -0.76 -5.27
C GLU A 278 -10.47 -1.83 -5.44
N ALA A 279 -10.81 -2.93 -6.11
CA ALA A 279 -9.88 -4.02 -6.40
C ALA A 279 -10.28 -4.73 -7.71
N ILE A 280 -9.31 -5.39 -8.33
CA ILE A 280 -9.48 -6.18 -9.56
C ILE A 280 -8.72 -7.50 -9.46
N ARG A 281 -9.28 -8.55 -10.06
CA ARG A 281 -8.66 -9.86 -10.26
C ARG A 281 -8.86 -10.25 -11.72
N ILE A 282 -7.78 -10.57 -12.42
CA ILE A 282 -7.77 -10.93 -13.84
C ILE A 282 -7.20 -12.33 -13.96
N THR A 283 -7.93 -13.22 -14.64
CA THR A 283 -7.54 -14.62 -14.84
C THR A 283 -7.58 -14.94 -16.33
N GLY A 284 -6.41 -14.99 -16.97
CA GLY A 284 -6.26 -15.57 -18.30
C GLY A 284 -6.17 -17.10 -18.23
N LYS A 285 -6.79 -17.79 -19.19
CA LYS A 285 -6.69 -19.26 -19.35
C LYS A 285 -5.46 -19.64 -20.16
N GLU A 286 -5.29 -18.98 -21.30
CA GLU A 286 -4.20 -19.20 -22.26
C GLU A 286 -3.10 -18.13 -22.17
N SER A 287 -3.12 -17.31 -21.11
CA SER A 287 -2.13 -16.27 -20.86
C SER A 287 -2.04 -16.01 -19.37
N PHE A 288 -0.84 -15.63 -18.91
CA PHE A 288 -0.60 -15.27 -17.52
C PHE A 288 -0.38 -13.77 -17.41
N TYR A 289 -1.20 -13.09 -16.61
CA TYR A 289 -1.10 -11.64 -16.45
C TYR A 289 -0.39 -11.23 -15.16
N LEU A 290 0.27 -10.06 -15.23
CA LEU A 290 0.66 -9.26 -14.08
C LEU A 290 -0.12 -7.96 -14.11
N TYR A 291 -0.69 -7.56 -12.98
CA TYR A 291 -1.40 -6.30 -12.88
C TYR A 291 -1.23 -5.65 -11.52
N ARG A 292 -1.29 -4.32 -11.46
CA ARG A 292 -1.28 -3.55 -10.22
C ARG A 292 -2.16 -2.33 -10.32
N VAL A 293 -2.57 -1.83 -9.18
CA VAL A 293 -3.44 -0.66 -9.09
C VAL A 293 -2.79 0.42 -8.25
N HIS A 294 -3.02 1.68 -8.61
CA HIS A 294 -2.75 2.81 -7.73
C HIS A 294 -4.01 3.08 -6.93
N GLN A 295 -3.94 2.98 -5.60
CA GLN A 295 -5.07 3.31 -4.73
C GLN A 295 -4.85 4.63 -4.01
N LYS A 296 -5.95 5.36 -3.79
CA LYS A 296 -5.93 6.59 -2.98
C LYS A 296 -5.25 6.32 -1.64
N SER A 297 -4.35 7.24 -1.26
CA SER A 297 -3.61 7.24 0.02
C SER A 297 -2.69 6.04 0.27
N ILE A 298 -2.64 5.04 -0.62
CA ILE A 298 -1.70 3.90 -0.56
C ILE A 298 -0.60 4.04 -1.60
N GLY A 299 -0.95 4.44 -2.82
CA GLY A 299 -0.03 4.40 -3.96
C GLY A 299 -0.18 3.12 -4.78
N TRP A 300 0.86 2.78 -5.54
CA TRP A 300 0.89 1.54 -6.34
C TRP A 300 0.98 0.32 -5.43
N SER A 301 0.11 -0.66 -5.66
CA SER A 301 0.27 -2.00 -5.10
C SER A 301 1.48 -2.70 -5.72
N GLU A 302 1.96 -3.73 -5.04
CA GLU A 302 2.76 -4.77 -5.70
C GLU A 302 1.99 -5.35 -6.89
N TRP A 303 2.73 -5.87 -7.88
CA TRP A 303 2.13 -6.59 -8.99
C TRP A 303 1.48 -7.89 -8.50
N ALA A 304 0.18 -8.03 -8.70
CA ALA A 304 -0.57 -9.26 -8.50
C ALA A 304 -0.34 -10.21 -9.69
N ASN A 305 -0.31 -11.52 -9.40
CA ASN A 305 -0.30 -12.55 -10.42
C ASN A 305 -1.70 -12.82 -10.95
N ASN A 306 -1.76 -13.54 -12.08
CA ASN A 306 -2.99 -14.07 -12.66
C ASN A 306 -3.86 -14.75 -11.59
N GLY A 307 -5.09 -14.27 -11.43
CA GLY A 307 -6.03 -14.80 -10.44
C GLY A 307 -5.85 -14.29 -9.00
N GLU A 308 -4.91 -13.38 -8.73
CA GLU A 308 -4.76 -12.72 -7.43
C GLU A 308 -5.50 -11.37 -7.39
N TRP A 309 -5.82 -10.85 -6.21
CA TRP A 309 -6.39 -9.50 -6.11
C TRP A 309 -5.30 -8.44 -6.19
N ALA A 310 -5.49 -7.43 -7.05
CA ALA A 310 -4.81 -6.15 -6.96
C ALA A 310 -5.76 -5.12 -6.35
N GLY A 311 -5.31 -4.50 -5.26
CA GLY A 311 -6.07 -3.52 -4.49
C GLY A 311 -6.68 -4.09 -3.21
N THR A 312 -7.23 -3.20 -2.38
CA THR A 312 -7.82 -3.56 -1.08
C THR A 312 -9.34 -3.50 -1.12
N ILE A 313 -9.99 -4.62 -0.82
CA ILE A 313 -11.45 -4.73 -0.73
C ILE A 313 -11.96 -4.16 0.60
N GLY A 314 -13.07 -3.40 0.56
CA GLY A 314 -13.84 -3.03 1.75
C GLY A 314 -13.21 -1.95 2.64
N LYS A 315 -12.03 -1.43 2.28
CA LYS A 315 -11.38 -0.31 2.99
C LYS A 315 -11.87 1.06 2.52
N GLY A 316 -12.74 1.09 1.52
CA GLY A 316 -13.28 2.32 0.96
C GLY A 316 -12.30 3.12 0.10
N LEU A 317 -11.21 2.49 -0.36
CA LEU A 317 -10.13 3.12 -1.11
C LEU A 317 -10.31 2.89 -2.61
N GLN A 318 -10.52 3.97 -3.37
CA GLN A 318 -10.63 3.87 -4.83
C GLN A 318 -9.33 3.45 -5.50
N MET A 319 -9.47 2.69 -6.58
CA MET A 319 -8.48 2.62 -7.65
C MET A 319 -8.49 3.95 -8.42
N GLU A 320 -7.32 4.53 -8.64
CA GLU A 320 -7.12 5.74 -9.46
C GLU A 320 -6.39 5.43 -10.78
N ALA A 321 -5.53 4.41 -10.77
CA ALA A 321 -4.80 3.94 -11.95
C ALA A 321 -4.65 2.42 -11.97
N LEU A 322 -4.40 1.87 -13.16
CA LEU A 322 -4.21 0.44 -13.42
C LEU A 322 -3.08 0.24 -14.44
N GLN A 323 -2.28 -0.80 -14.22
CA GLN A 323 -1.33 -1.33 -15.20
C GLN A 323 -1.56 -2.83 -15.34
N ILE A 324 -1.58 -3.33 -16.56
CA ILE A 324 -1.71 -4.75 -16.90
C ILE A 324 -0.66 -5.08 -17.93
N LYS A 325 0.06 -6.19 -17.77
CA LYS A 325 0.93 -6.75 -18.80
C LYS A 325 0.82 -8.27 -18.84
N LYS A 326 1.09 -8.86 -20.00
CA LYS A 326 1.24 -10.29 -20.15
C LYS A 326 2.65 -10.69 -19.69
N SER A 327 2.73 -11.75 -18.88
CA SER A 327 3.99 -12.40 -18.50
C SER A 327 4.55 -13.21 -19.67
N MET A 328 5.87 -13.26 -19.78
CA MET A 328 6.55 -14.06 -20.80
C MET A 328 6.21 -15.56 -20.72
N PHE A 329 6.12 -16.10 -19.51
CA PHE A 329 5.64 -17.45 -19.18
C PHE A 329 5.21 -17.52 -17.70
N SER A 330 4.67 -18.63 -17.23
CA SER A 330 4.43 -18.84 -15.80
C SER A 330 5.22 -20.02 -15.27
N VAL A 331 5.60 -19.95 -14.00
CA VAL A 331 6.38 -21.01 -13.33
C VAL A 331 5.70 -21.43 -12.05
N GLU A 332 5.47 -22.74 -11.90
CA GLU A 332 5.06 -23.37 -10.65
C GLU A 332 6.29 -23.92 -9.95
N PRO A 333 6.62 -23.47 -8.73
CA PRO A 333 7.72 -24.03 -7.96
C PRO A 333 7.24 -25.16 -7.03
N HIS A 334 8.01 -26.25 -7.00
CA HIS A 334 7.93 -27.26 -5.96
C HIS A 334 9.02 -26.99 -4.92
N VAL A 335 8.62 -26.62 -3.70
CA VAL A 335 9.54 -26.22 -2.64
C VAL A 335 9.54 -27.25 -1.52
N GLN A 336 10.72 -27.53 -0.98
CA GLN A 336 10.90 -28.45 0.13
C GLN A 336 9.89 -28.19 1.26
N SER A 337 9.22 -29.26 1.69
CA SER A 337 8.21 -29.27 2.76
C SER A 337 6.96 -28.41 2.51
N LYS A 338 6.86 -27.75 1.35
CA LYS A 338 5.68 -26.97 0.93
C LYS A 338 4.95 -27.61 -0.25
N GLY A 339 5.64 -28.43 -1.04
CA GLY A 339 5.09 -29.03 -2.24
C GLY A 339 5.00 -28.01 -3.37
N TRP A 340 4.06 -28.26 -4.30
CA TRP A 340 3.74 -27.32 -5.37
C TRP A 340 3.06 -26.06 -4.81
N LEU A 341 3.63 -24.90 -5.12
CA LEU A 341 3.02 -23.61 -4.85
C LEU A 341 2.27 -23.11 -6.10
N PRO A 342 1.32 -22.17 -5.94
CA PRO A 342 0.62 -21.57 -7.07
C PRO A 342 1.57 -21.00 -8.13
N PRO A 343 1.21 -21.05 -9.42
CA PRO A 343 2.01 -20.48 -10.50
C PRO A 343 2.22 -18.99 -10.29
N LYS A 344 3.41 -18.51 -10.66
CA LYS A 344 3.74 -17.09 -10.68
C LYS A 344 4.25 -16.68 -12.05
N ALA A 345 4.13 -15.39 -12.33
CA ALA A 345 4.74 -14.80 -13.52
C ALA A 345 6.26 -14.93 -13.46
N ALA A 346 6.90 -15.12 -14.61
CA ALA A 346 8.35 -15.34 -14.69
C ALA A 346 9.15 -14.15 -14.14
N GLU A 347 8.60 -12.94 -14.22
CA GLU A 347 9.20 -11.70 -13.72
C GLU A 347 9.15 -11.56 -12.18
N LYS A 348 8.58 -12.56 -11.47
CA LYS A 348 8.52 -12.62 -10.00
C LYS A 348 9.56 -13.60 -9.45
N VAL A 349 9.82 -13.50 -8.14
CA VAL A 349 10.61 -14.51 -7.42
C VAL A 349 9.82 -15.83 -7.39
N ILE A 350 10.38 -16.84 -8.04
CA ILE A 350 9.87 -18.22 -8.08
C ILE A 350 10.63 -19.03 -7.04
N GLY A 351 9.95 -19.58 -6.04
CA GLY A 351 10.57 -20.21 -4.87
C GLY A 351 10.44 -19.34 -3.61
N ILE A 352 11.24 -19.66 -2.59
CA ILE A 352 11.18 -19.02 -1.27
C ILE A 352 12.61 -18.70 -0.79
N THR A 353 12.96 -17.41 -0.77
CA THR A 353 14.23 -16.93 -0.21
C THR A 353 14.12 -16.68 1.31
N GLY A 354 15.25 -16.75 2.02
CA GLY A 354 15.34 -16.33 3.43
C GLY A 354 14.76 -17.33 4.46
N HIS A 355 14.23 -18.47 4.00
CA HIS A 355 13.68 -19.52 4.86
C HIS A 355 14.47 -20.83 4.82
N ALA A 356 15.64 -20.84 4.16
CA ALA A 356 16.49 -22.01 4.00
C ALA A 356 15.81 -23.22 3.34
N LEU A 357 14.82 -22.99 2.47
CA LEU A 357 14.11 -24.03 1.74
C LEU A 357 14.66 -24.16 0.31
N ARG A 358 14.95 -25.39 -0.12
CA ARG A 358 15.38 -25.65 -1.51
C ARG A 358 14.21 -25.65 -2.48
N LEU A 359 14.48 -25.19 -3.69
CA LEU A 359 13.69 -25.49 -4.87
C LEU A 359 14.03 -26.91 -5.34
N GLU A 360 13.02 -27.77 -5.40
CA GLU A 360 13.18 -29.19 -5.76
C GLU A 360 12.79 -29.47 -7.20
N ALA A 361 11.74 -28.79 -7.68
CA ALA A 361 11.32 -28.85 -9.08
C ALA A 361 10.64 -27.55 -9.52
N ILE A 362 10.53 -27.37 -10.83
CA ILE A 362 9.68 -26.36 -11.46
C ILE A 362 8.91 -26.95 -12.63
N ARG A 363 7.73 -26.40 -12.90
CA ARG A 363 7.02 -26.53 -14.19
C ARG A 363 6.90 -25.16 -14.81
N ILE A 364 7.12 -25.08 -16.12
CA ILE A 364 7.01 -23.83 -16.88
C ILE A 364 5.88 -24.00 -17.89
N ASN A 365 4.88 -23.12 -17.86
CA ASN A 365 3.93 -23.01 -18.96
C ASN A 365 4.45 -21.94 -19.94
N PRO A 366 4.92 -22.33 -21.14
CA PRO A 366 5.66 -21.42 -22.01
C PRO A 366 4.78 -20.45 -22.82
N TYR A 367 3.45 -20.65 -22.86
CA TYR A 367 2.51 -19.85 -23.65
C TYR A 367 2.96 -19.55 -25.10
N GLY A 368 3.46 -20.59 -25.78
CA GLY A 368 3.92 -20.52 -27.17
C GLY A 368 5.41 -20.19 -27.36
N LYS A 369 6.17 -19.90 -26.29
CA LYS A 369 7.63 -19.77 -26.37
C LYS A 369 8.32 -21.13 -26.48
N THR A 370 9.42 -21.19 -27.22
CA THR A 370 10.33 -22.34 -27.16
C THR A 370 11.34 -22.10 -26.04
N ILE A 371 11.35 -22.99 -25.05
CA ILE A 371 12.27 -22.96 -23.91
C ILE A 371 12.91 -24.35 -23.83
N LYS A 372 14.23 -24.43 -23.66
CA LYS A 372 14.91 -25.68 -23.28
C LYS A 372 15.54 -25.55 -21.91
N ALA A 373 15.66 -26.66 -21.20
CA ALA A 373 16.30 -26.66 -19.89
C ALA A 373 17.16 -27.90 -19.65
N LYS A 374 18.26 -27.70 -18.92
CA LYS A 374 19.03 -28.76 -18.26
C LYS A 374 19.17 -28.41 -16.79
N ALA A 375 19.20 -29.42 -15.94
CA ALA A 375 19.41 -29.22 -14.51
C ALA A 375 20.43 -30.21 -13.95
N HIS A 376 21.33 -29.72 -13.11
CA HIS A 376 22.15 -30.57 -12.26
C HIS A 376 21.40 -30.86 -10.98
N ILE A 377 21.10 -32.13 -10.75
CA ILE A 377 20.32 -32.61 -9.60
C ILE A 377 21.23 -33.39 -8.66
N GLN A 378 21.08 -33.14 -7.36
CA GLN A 378 21.82 -33.84 -6.32
C GLN A 378 21.83 -35.36 -6.55
N SER A 379 23.02 -35.94 -6.62
CA SER A 379 23.26 -37.39 -6.81
C SER A 379 22.74 -37.98 -8.14
N LYS A 380 22.21 -37.18 -9.07
CA LYS A 380 21.83 -37.61 -10.42
C LYS A 380 22.71 -37.00 -11.51
N GLY A 381 23.37 -35.88 -11.22
CA GLY A 381 24.15 -35.15 -12.22
C GLY A 381 23.26 -34.32 -13.15
N TRP A 382 23.78 -34.03 -14.34
CA TRP A 382 23.05 -33.28 -15.38
C TRP A 382 21.95 -34.13 -16.02
N VAL A 383 20.74 -33.57 -16.08
CA VAL A 383 19.60 -34.09 -16.81
C VAL A 383 19.21 -33.08 -17.87
N ASP A 384 19.10 -33.53 -19.13
CA ASP A 384 18.61 -32.73 -20.25
C ASP A 384 17.11 -32.98 -20.44
N TYR A 385 16.31 -31.92 -20.38
CA TYR A 385 14.86 -31.98 -20.53
C TYR A 385 14.39 -31.63 -21.95
N GLY A 386 15.31 -31.24 -22.85
CA GLY A 386 14.95 -30.80 -24.19
C GLY A 386 14.00 -29.61 -24.19
N VAL A 387 13.05 -29.58 -25.12
CA VAL A 387 12.02 -28.53 -25.22
C VAL A 387 10.96 -28.73 -24.13
N ILE A 388 10.73 -27.68 -23.35
CA ILE A 388 9.84 -27.69 -22.19
C ILE A 388 8.39 -27.48 -22.61
N THR A 389 7.50 -28.32 -22.07
CA THR A 389 6.04 -28.14 -22.13
C THR A 389 5.51 -27.84 -20.73
N LYS A 390 4.22 -27.47 -20.63
CA LYS A 390 3.55 -27.23 -19.34
C LYS A 390 3.58 -28.45 -18.40
N ASP A 391 3.74 -29.65 -18.96
CA ASP A 391 3.73 -30.91 -18.22
C ASP A 391 5.16 -31.37 -17.83
N THR A 392 6.20 -30.75 -18.39
CA THR A 392 7.60 -31.07 -18.08
C THR A 392 7.95 -30.64 -16.65
N ILE A 393 8.36 -31.62 -15.83
CA ILE A 393 8.91 -31.38 -14.49
C ILE A 393 10.43 -31.29 -14.58
N ILE A 394 10.99 -30.11 -14.36
CA ILE A 394 12.44 -29.89 -14.26
C ILE A 394 12.81 -30.02 -12.79
N GLY A 395 13.62 -31.03 -12.43
CA GLY A 395 13.96 -31.35 -11.04
C GLY A 395 13.35 -32.67 -10.55
N THR A 396 13.02 -32.75 -9.26
CA THR A 396 12.45 -33.96 -8.62
C THR A 396 11.30 -33.63 -7.67
N VAL A 397 10.33 -34.54 -7.57
CA VAL A 397 9.19 -34.46 -6.65
C VAL A 397 9.24 -35.69 -5.73
N GLY A 398 9.15 -35.48 -4.42
CA GLY A 398 9.12 -36.58 -3.42
C GLY A 398 10.47 -37.26 -3.14
N GLU A 399 11.50 -37.02 -3.94
CA GLU A 399 12.84 -37.63 -3.76
C GLU A 399 13.74 -36.89 -2.76
N LYS A 400 13.31 -35.72 -2.26
CA LYS A 400 14.10 -34.85 -1.37
C LYS A 400 15.45 -34.39 -1.94
N LYS A 401 15.61 -34.38 -3.28
CA LYS A 401 16.82 -33.91 -3.97
C LYS A 401 16.66 -32.45 -4.37
N ARG A 402 17.74 -31.66 -4.19
CA ARG A 402 17.82 -30.26 -4.63
C ARG A 402 18.20 -30.15 -6.10
N ILE A 403 17.69 -29.09 -6.73
CA ILE A 403 18.32 -28.53 -7.93
C ILE A 403 19.57 -27.76 -7.46
N GLU A 404 20.72 -28.07 -8.04
CA GLU A 404 22.00 -27.45 -7.70
C GLU A 404 22.44 -26.45 -8.78
N CYS A 405 22.16 -26.74 -10.06
CA CYS A 405 22.51 -25.88 -11.19
C CYS A 405 21.46 -25.95 -12.30
N LEU A 406 21.27 -24.85 -13.03
CA LEU A 406 20.30 -24.73 -14.12
C LEU A 406 20.95 -24.13 -15.37
N CYS A 407 20.62 -24.67 -16.53
CA CYS A 407 20.97 -24.16 -17.86
C CYS A 407 19.66 -23.99 -18.64
N PHE A 408 19.39 -22.80 -19.17
CA PHE A 408 18.24 -22.56 -20.03
C PHE A 408 18.67 -22.11 -21.43
N GLU A 409 17.86 -22.44 -22.43
CA GLU A 409 17.90 -21.88 -23.78
C GLU A 409 16.56 -21.21 -24.08
N GLY A 410 16.57 -19.94 -24.44
CA GLY A 410 15.38 -19.17 -24.80
C GLY A 410 15.65 -17.67 -24.92
N ASP A 411 14.63 -16.94 -25.39
CA ASP A 411 14.71 -15.48 -25.53
C ASP A 411 14.39 -14.77 -24.20
N PHE A 412 15.32 -14.88 -23.24
CA PHE A 412 15.24 -14.26 -21.91
C PHE A 412 16.57 -14.29 -21.14
N GLU A 413 16.62 -13.54 -20.04
CA GLU A 413 17.66 -13.68 -19.02
C GLU A 413 17.08 -14.32 -17.75
N TYR A 414 17.93 -15.00 -16.99
CA TYR A 414 17.56 -15.57 -15.70
C TYR A 414 18.67 -15.40 -14.67
N ARG A 415 18.29 -15.52 -13.40
CA ARG A 415 19.21 -15.58 -12.27
C ARG A 415 18.67 -16.50 -11.18
N VAL A 416 19.55 -17.04 -10.36
CA VAL A 416 19.18 -17.96 -9.29
C VAL A 416 19.64 -17.43 -7.94
N HIS A 417 18.89 -17.73 -6.88
CA HIS A 417 19.28 -17.47 -5.51
C HIS A 417 19.91 -18.72 -4.92
N ILE A 418 21.22 -18.67 -4.68
CA ILE A 418 21.99 -19.80 -4.14
C ILE A 418 22.07 -19.65 -2.63
N GLN A 419 21.89 -20.77 -1.91
CA GLN A 419 22.07 -20.83 -0.47
C GLN A 419 23.35 -20.10 -0.03
N SER A 420 23.20 -19.22 0.97
CA SER A 420 24.30 -18.46 1.58
C SER A 420 25.11 -17.55 0.66
N SER A 421 24.82 -17.53 -0.65
CA SER A 421 25.54 -16.73 -1.65
C SER A 421 24.67 -15.62 -2.24
N GLY A 422 23.35 -15.73 -2.13
CA GLY A 422 22.42 -14.72 -2.63
C GLY A 422 22.10 -14.89 -4.12
N TRP A 423 21.66 -13.80 -4.75
CA TRP A 423 21.34 -13.77 -6.17
C TRP A 423 22.59 -13.75 -7.04
N THR A 424 22.65 -14.60 -8.06
CA THR A 424 23.60 -14.45 -9.16
C THR A 424 23.29 -13.23 -10.00
N ASP A 425 24.25 -12.80 -10.82
CA ASP A 425 24.00 -11.86 -11.89
C ASP A 425 23.00 -12.41 -12.92
N TRP A 426 22.34 -11.49 -13.62
CA TRP A 426 21.48 -11.83 -14.74
C TRP A 426 22.31 -12.43 -15.87
N THR A 427 21.89 -13.59 -16.37
CA THR A 427 22.59 -14.33 -17.42
C THR A 427 21.62 -14.71 -18.51
N LYS A 428 22.06 -14.59 -19.76
CA LYS A 428 21.27 -14.97 -20.93
C LYS A 428 21.01 -16.48 -20.94
N ALA A 429 19.79 -16.88 -21.29
CA ALA A 429 19.45 -18.27 -21.55
C ALA A 429 19.94 -18.69 -22.95
N ASP A 430 21.24 -18.86 -23.12
CA ASP A 430 21.89 -19.20 -24.39
C ASP A 430 22.08 -20.71 -24.65
N GLY A 431 21.64 -21.56 -23.71
CA GLY A 431 21.80 -23.01 -23.78
C GLY A 431 23.20 -23.52 -23.39
N VAL A 432 24.10 -22.61 -22.97
CA VAL A 432 25.49 -22.92 -22.59
C VAL A 432 25.79 -22.47 -21.16
N ALA A 433 25.38 -21.26 -20.80
CA ALA A 433 25.60 -20.71 -19.48
C ALA A 433 24.83 -21.48 -18.41
N THR A 434 25.49 -21.72 -17.28
CA THR A 434 24.91 -22.46 -16.15
C THR A 434 24.93 -21.59 -14.90
N LEU A 435 23.85 -21.63 -14.13
CA LEU A 435 23.70 -20.87 -12.90
C LEU A 435 23.35 -21.78 -11.73
N GLY A 436 24.13 -21.67 -10.65
CA GLY A 436 24.06 -22.53 -9.48
C GLY A 436 25.45 -23.06 -9.12
N THR A 437 25.52 -24.23 -8.52
CA THR A 437 26.78 -24.90 -8.21
C THR A 437 26.78 -26.36 -8.64
N VAL A 438 27.93 -26.88 -9.02
CA VAL A 438 28.15 -28.31 -9.25
C VAL A 438 29.24 -28.77 -8.28
N GLY A 439 28.95 -29.80 -7.49
CA GLY A 439 29.92 -30.40 -6.55
C GLY A 439 30.16 -29.62 -5.25
N GLN A 440 29.50 -28.47 -5.04
CA GLN A 440 29.64 -27.67 -3.80
C GLN A 440 28.51 -27.91 -2.78
N GLU A 441 27.56 -28.78 -3.11
CA GLU A 441 26.40 -29.12 -2.29
C GLU A 441 25.45 -27.95 -1.94
N LEU A 442 25.58 -26.81 -2.63
CA LEU A 442 24.69 -25.66 -2.42
C LEU A 442 23.40 -25.82 -3.25
N ARG A 443 22.27 -25.54 -2.60
CA ARG A 443 20.94 -25.56 -3.23
C ARG A 443 20.61 -24.22 -3.90
N ILE A 444 19.80 -24.30 -4.94
CA ILE A 444 19.00 -23.17 -5.41
C ILE A 444 17.74 -23.05 -4.53
N GLU A 445 17.44 -21.85 -4.05
CA GLU A 445 16.27 -21.53 -3.22
C GLU A 445 15.17 -20.81 -4.02
N ALA A 446 15.57 -20.04 -5.03
CA ALA A 446 14.65 -19.32 -5.91
C ALA A 446 15.27 -19.03 -7.29
N ILE A 447 14.41 -18.69 -8.25
CA ILE A 447 14.77 -18.27 -9.61
C ILE A 447 13.95 -17.05 -10.02
N GLN A 448 14.51 -16.21 -10.90
CA GLN A 448 13.83 -15.10 -11.55
C GLN A 448 14.20 -15.04 -13.03
N PHE A 449 13.27 -14.52 -13.85
CA PHE A 449 13.44 -14.33 -15.28
C PHE A 449 13.11 -12.88 -15.66
N ARG A 450 13.64 -12.37 -16.79
CA ARG A 450 13.26 -11.08 -17.35
C ARG A 450 13.43 -11.01 -18.86
#